data_AF-A0A151JHS5-F1
#
_entry.id   AF-A0A151JHS5-F1
#
_cell.length_a   1.000
_cell.length_b   1.000
_cell.length_c   1.000
_cell.angle_alpha   90.00
_cell.angle_beta   90.00
_cell.angle_gamma   90.00
#
_symmetry.space_group_name_H-M   'P 1'
#
loop_
_entity.id
_entity.type
_entity.pdbx_description
1 polymer ?
#
loop_
_entity_poly.entity_id
_entity_poly.type
_entity_poly.pdbx_seq_one_letter_code
_entity_poly.pdbx_strand_id
1 'polypeptide(L)'
;MKKHQGMTLIESIVAMVLIAVAMVTLTSLLFPNVKNSAAPHYQTRAIALGQGFMSQILARGFDEHSDFDGGKVRCGESGVLCTTAENLGAEESQINDYNDVDDFIGCWYTTSTQVHCPVGLTQKPLVNVLGDATLSQYPNFRIEVSVFYDGNMDGIDDGAVAGLKRIEMAIYAGQYGPYPLVVYKGNY
;
A
#
# COMPACT_ATOMS: atom_id res chain seq x y z
N MET A 1 -46.22 -22.37 -53.39
CA MET A 1 -44.76 -22.51 -53.18
C MET A 1 -44.15 -21.12 -53.15
N LYS A 2 -43.61 -20.66 -52.02
CA LYS A 2 -42.97 -19.33 -51.93
C LYS A 2 -41.55 -19.44 -52.51
N LYS A 3 -41.22 -18.62 -53.51
CA LYS A 3 -39.85 -18.51 -54.06
C LYS A 3 -38.95 -17.92 -52.97
N HIS A 4 -37.90 -18.64 -52.58
CA HIS A 4 -36.81 -18.05 -51.80
C HIS A 4 -36.07 -17.05 -52.68
N GLN A 5 -36.15 -15.75 -52.34
CA GLN A 5 -35.29 -14.73 -52.93
C GLN A 5 -33.91 -14.83 -52.24
N GLY A 6 -32.87 -15.06 -53.04
CA GLY A 6 -31.49 -15.07 -52.55
C GLY A 6 -30.96 -13.65 -52.32
N MET A 7 -29.89 -13.53 -51.53
CA MET A 7 -29.20 -12.26 -51.31
C MET A 7 -28.56 -11.76 -52.61
N THR A 8 -28.59 -10.45 -52.82
CA THR A 8 -27.82 -9.82 -53.89
C THR A 8 -26.34 -9.69 -53.49
N LEU A 9 -25.44 -9.61 -54.47
CA LEU A 9 -24.00 -9.46 -54.21
C LEU A 9 -23.69 -8.19 -53.40
N ILE A 10 -24.44 -7.11 -53.61
CA ILE A 10 -24.21 -5.86 -52.88
C ILE A 10 -24.68 -5.94 -51.43
N GLU A 11 -25.77 -6.66 -51.16
CA GLU A 11 -26.31 -6.86 -49.83
C GLU A 11 -25.37 -7.69 -48.96
N SER A 12 -24.71 -8.71 -49.53
CA SER A 12 -23.69 -9.49 -48.82
C SER A 12 -22.42 -8.70 -48.52
N ILE A 13 -21.98 -7.82 -49.43
CA ILE A 13 -20.84 -6.92 -49.19
C ILE A 13 -21.15 -5.95 -48.05
N VAL A 14 -22.32 -5.32 -48.06
CA VAL A 14 -22.73 -4.39 -47.00
C VAL A 14 -22.83 -5.12 -45.66
N ALA A 15 -23.38 -6.33 -45.63
CA ALA A 15 -23.43 -7.14 -44.41
C ALA A 15 -22.02 -7.47 -43.86
N MET A 16 -21.07 -7.84 -44.71
CA MET A 16 -19.68 -8.10 -44.29
C MET A 16 -19.02 -6.86 -43.71
N VAL A 17 -19.21 -5.69 -44.33
CA VAL A 17 -18.65 -4.41 -43.84
C VAL A 17 -19.26 -4.05 -42.48
N LEU A 18 -20.58 -4.20 -42.31
CA LEU A 18 -21.26 -3.91 -41.05
C LEU A 18 -20.77 -4.83 -39.92
N ILE A 19 -20.62 -6.13 -40.19
CA ILE A 19 -20.10 -7.08 -39.19
C ILE A 19 -18.64 -6.77 -38.85
N ALA A 20 -17.82 -6.40 -39.84
CA ALA A 20 -16.42 -6.02 -39.59
C ALA A 20 -16.32 -4.80 -38.66
N VAL A 21 -17.11 -3.74 -38.92
CA VAL A 21 -17.14 -2.55 -38.05
C VAL A 21 -17.69 -2.88 -36.66
N ALA A 22 -18.75 -3.69 -36.58
CA ALA A 22 -19.32 -4.13 -35.30
C ALA A 22 -18.30 -4.95 -34.48
N MET A 23 -17.53 -5.83 -35.12
CA MET A 23 -16.55 -6.67 -34.44
C MET A 23 -15.34 -5.85 -33.96
N VAL A 24 -14.87 -4.89 -34.76
CA VAL A 24 -13.79 -3.96 -34.36
C VAL A 24 -14.22 -3.09 -33.18
N THR A 25 -15.42 -2.50 -33.24
CA THR A 25 -15.94 -1.68 -32.13
C THR A 25 -16.14 -2.50 -30.86
N LEU A 26 -16.68 -3.72 -30.97
CA LEU A 26 -16.85 -4.61 -29.82
C LEU A 26 -15.50 -5.03 -29.23
N THR A 27 -14.51 -5.37 -30.06
CA THR A 27 -13.19 -5.77 -29.57
C THR A 27 -12.43 -4.60 -28.93
N SER A 28 -12.48 -3.41 -29.52
CA SER A 28 -11.81 -2.22 -28.98
C SER A 28 -12.45 -1.71 -27.69
N LEU A 29 -13.75 -1.89 -27.48
CA LEU A 29 -14.43 -1.41 -26.29
C LEU A 29 -14.53 -2.46 -25.18
N LEU A 30 -14.74 -3.74 -25.51
CA LEU A 30 -15.04 -4.76 -24.50
C LEU A 30 -13.78 -5.32 -23.83
N PHE A 31 -12.72 -5.59 -24.59
CA PHE A 31 -11.48 -6.18 -24.05
C PHE A 31 -10.74 -5.30 -23.02
N PRO A 32 -10.54 -3.98 -23.24
CA PRO A 32 -9.87 -3.16 -22.23
C PRO A 32 -10.70 -3.00 -20.94
N ASN A 33 -12.03 -2.97 -21.05
CA ASN A 33 -12.91 -2.89 -19.88
C ASN A 33 -12.89 -4.17 -19.03
N VAL A 34 -12.77 -5.34 -19.65
CA VAL A 34 -12.63 -6.62 -18.93
C VAL A 34 -11.34 -6.67 -18.13
N LYS A 35 -10.21 -6.20 -18.69
CA LYS A 35 -8.92 -6.16 -17.97
C LYS A 35 -8.98 -5.28 -16.71
N ASN A 36 -9.64 -4.13 -16.80
CA ASN A 36 -9.70 -3.17 -15.69
C ASN A 36 -10.78 -3.49 -14.65
N SER A 37 -11.67 -4.44 -14.93
CA SER A 37 -12.77 -4.83 -14.02
C SER A 37 -12.30 -5.38 -12.67
N ALA A 38 -11.08 -5.93 -12.60
CA ALA A 38 -10.50 -6.43 -11.35
C ALA A 38 -9.86 -5.32 -10.49
N ALA A 39 -9.50 -4.17 -11.07
CA ALA A 39 -8.76 -3.12 -10.36
C ALA A 39 -9.49 -2.59 -9.10
N PRO A 40 -10.81 -2.31 -9.12
CA PRO A 40 -11.53 -1.86 -7.92
C PRO A 40 -11.47 -2.87 -6.77
N HIS A 41 -11.50 -4.18 -7.06
CA HIS A 41 -11.37 -5.22 -6.04
C HIS A 41 -10.00 -5.21 -5.37
N TYR A 42 -8.93 -5.02 -6.15
CA TYR A 42 -7.57 -4.90 -5.61
C TYR A 42 -7.40 -3.61 -4.81
N GLN A 43 -7.98 -2.50 -5.27
CA GLN A 43 -7.98 -1.23 -4.55
C GLN A 43 -8.66 -1.34 -3.18
N THR A 44 -9.86 -1.92 -3.11
CA THR A 44 -10.58 -2.06 -1.83
C THR A 44 -9.81 -2.93 -0.84
N ARG A 45 -9.15 -3.99 -1.34
CA ARG A 45 -8.31 -4.86 -0.51
C ARG A 45 -7.04 -4.15 -0.05
N ALA A 46 -6.40 -3.38 -0.92
CA ALA A 46 -5.22 -2.59 -0.57
C ALA A 46 -5.52 -1.56 0.53
N ILE A 47 -6.67 -0.89 0.44
CA ILE A 47 -7.12 0.05 1.46
C ILE A 47 -7.41 -0.67 2.77
N ALA A 48 -8.15 -1.78 2.75
CA ALA A 48 -8.45 -2.55 3.96
C ALA A 48 -7.18 -3.05 4.66
N LEU A 49 -6.23 -3.57 3.88
CA LEU A 49 -4.91 -3.99 4.34
C LEU A 49 -4.15 -2.81 4.96
N GLY A 50 -4.07 -1.69 4.25
CA GLY A 50 -3.39 -0.48 4.72
C GLY A 50 -4.00 0.07 6.00
N GLN A 51 -5.32 0.13 6.11
CA GLN A 51 -6.00 0.60 7.33
C GLN A 51 -5.69 -0.30 8.54
N GLY A 52 -5.72 -1.62 8.35
CA GLY A 52 -5.36 -2.57 9.41
C GLY A 52 -3.89 -2.44 9.82
N PHE A 53 -2.98 -2.33 8.85
CA PHE A 53 -1.55 -2.17 9.10
C PHE A 53 -1.24 -0.83 9.80
N MET A 54 -1.78 0.27 9.28
CA MET A 54 -1.63 1.61 9.85
C MET A 54 -2.18 1.67 11.29
N SER A 55 -3.29 0.99 11.57
CA SER A 55 -3.82 0.91 12.93
C SER A 55 -2.84 0.20 13.89
N GLN A 56 -2.04 -0.76 13.42
CA GLN A 56 -1.02 -1.38 14.26
C GLN A 56 0.16 -0.44 14.51
N ILE A 57 0.63 0.28 13.50
CA ILE A 57 1.68 1.30 13.65
C ILE A 57 1.23 2.36 14.68
N LEU A 58 0.04 2.94 14.50
CA LEU A 58 -0.45 4.02 15.36
C LEU A 58 -0.75 3.59 16.80
N ALA A 59 -0.92 2.28 17.01
CA ALA A 59 -1.09 1.70 18.34
C ALA A 59 0.23 1.61 19.12
N ARG A 60 1.38 1.79 18.48
CA ARG A 60 2.68 1.95 19.15
C ARG A 60 2.92 3.39 19.59
N GLY A 61 3.87 3.59 20.49
CA GLY A 61 4.18 4.93 20.98
C GLY A 61 4.94 5.76 19.97
N PHE A 62 5.25 6.99 20.34
CA PHE A 62 5.95 7.92 19.44
C PHE A 62 7.44 7.58 19.30
N ASP A 63 8.07 7.15 20.38
CA ASP A 63 9.50 6.88 20.50
C ASP A 63 9.73 5.92 21.67
N GLU A 64 10.70 5.01 21.56
CA GLU A 64 11.07 4.04 22.59
C GLU A 64 11.37 4.65 23.98
N HIS A 65 11.86 5.90 24.01
CA HIS A 65 12.17 6.61 25.26
C HIS A 65 10.94 7.25 25.91
N SER A 66 9.77 7.12 25.29
CA SER A 66 8.50 7.63 25.81
C SER A 66 7.82 6.62 26.74
N ASP A 67 7.20 7.09 27.82
CA ASP A 67 6.45 6.22 28.73
C ASP A 67 5.11 5.77 28.11
N PHE A 68 5.03 4.50 27.70
CA PHE A 68 3.85 3.88 27.09
C PHE A 68 2.69 3.64 28.08
N ASP A 69 2.97 3.58 29.39
CA ASP A 69 2.01 3.14 30.43
C ASP A 69 1.28 4.30 31.13
N GLY A 70 1.35 5.52 30.57
CA GLY A 70 0.50 6.64 31.00
C GLY A 70 1.23 7.80 31.65
N GLY A 71 2.13 8.42 30.89
CA GLY A 71 2.13 9.88 30.79
C GLY A 71 2.94 10.66 31.81
N LYS A 72 4.09 10.16 32.28
CA LYS A 72 4.98 11.01 33.11
C LYS A 72 6.04 11.76 32.32
N VAL A 73 6.59 11.18 31.27
CA VAL A 73 7.67 11.82 30.50
C VAL A 73 7.57 11.45 29.03
N ARG A 74 7.47 12.49 28.20
CA ARG A 74 7.61 12.40 26.74
C ARG A 74 9.09 12.44 26.38
N CYS A 75 9.47 11.81 25.28
CA CYS A 75 10.81 12.04 24.74
C CYS A 75 10.97 13.54 24.42
N GLY A 76 12.14 14.12 24.70
CA GLY A 76 12.38 15.56 24.61
C GLY A 76 11.98 16.37 25.86
N GLU A 77 11.37 15.74 26.87
CA GLU A 77 11.03 16.38 28.14
C GLU A 77 11.81 15.81 29.33
N SER A 78 11.91 16.59 30.41
CA SER A 78 12.53 16.18 31.69
C SER A 78 13.94 15.57 31.55
N GLY A 79 14.68 15.96 30.50
CA GLY A 79 16.03 15.46 30.21
C GLY A 79 16.09 14.13 29.46
N VAL A 80 14.96 13.55 29.07
CA VAL A 80 14.88 12.39 28.17
C VAL A 80 15.05 12.89 26.73
N LEU A 81 15.96 12.29 25.98
CA LEU A 81 16.18 12.61 24.56
C LEU A 81 15.37 11.65 23.69
N CYS A 82 14.73 12.14 22.63
CA CYS A 82 14.15 11.27 21.61
C CYS A 82 15.25 10.66 20.73
N THR A 83 14.92 9.57 20.05
CA THR A 83 15.74 9.01 18.97
C THR A 83 15.95 10.05 17.88
N THR A 84 17.22 10.27 17.52
CA THR A 84 17.61 11.24 16.49
C THR A 84 17.13 10.79 15.11
N ALA A 85 16.89 11.72 14.19
CA ALA A 85 16.42 11.40 12.83
C ALA A 85 17.28 10.35 12.09
N GLU A 86 18.61 10.37 12.29
CA GLU A 86 19.54 9.41 11.67
C GLU A 86 19.46 7.98 12.25
N ASN A 87 18.89 7.85 13.44
CA ASN A 87 18.78 6.57 14.16
C ASN A 87 17.36 6.00 14.13
N LEU A 88 16.41 6.63 13.42
CA LEU A 88 15.09 6.03 13.21
C LEU A 88 15.25 4.75 12.39
N GLY A 89 14.68 3.65 12.88
CA GLY A 89 14.78 2.39 12.16
C GLY A 89 14.00 1.28 12.83
N ALA A 90 14.19 0.07 12.30
CA ALA A 90 13.75 -1.13 12.97
C ALA A 90 14.90 -1.67 13.81
N GLU A 91 15.00 -1.26 15.07
CA GLU A 91 16.03 -1.73 15.98
C GLU A 91 15.81 -3.20 16.38
N GLU A 92 14.54 -3.62 16.52
CA GLU A 92 14.18 -4.95 16.94
C GLU A 92 13.98 -5.94 15.79
N SER A 93 14.26 -7.21 16.10
CA SER A 93 14.07 -8.30 15.15
C SER A 93 12.63 -8.82 15.12
N GLN A 94 11.94 -8.85 16.27
CA GLN A 94 10.61 -9.44 16.43
C GLN A 94 9.53 -8.37 16.61
N ILE A 95 8.36 -8.59 16.01
CA ILE A 95 7.22 -7.65 16.10
C ILE A 95 6.60 -7.52 17.49
N ASN A 96 6.78 -8.53 18.33
CA ASN A 96 6.31 -8.45 19.72
C ASN A 96 7.12 -7.45 20.54
N ASP A 97 8.35 -7.16 20.11
CA ASP A 97 9.25 -6.24 20.79
C ASP A 97 9.11 -4.81 20.25
N TYR A 98 8.34 -4.62 19.17
CA TYR A 98 8.11 -3.31 18.56
C TYR A 98 7.38 -2.41 19.53
N ASN A 99 8.01 -1.32 19.89
CA ASN A 99 7.57 -0.44 20.95
C ASN A 99 7.11 0.92 20.39
N ASP A 100 7.66 1.38 19.26
CA ASP A 100 7.30 2.66 18.64
C ASP A 100 6.95 2.55 17.14
N VAL A 101 6.83 3.68 16.46
CA VAL A 101 6.34 3.75 15.06
C VAL A 101 7.42 3.47 14.03
N ASP A 102 8.67 3.79 14.32
CA ASP A 102 9.83 3.66 13.43
C ASP A 102 10.26 2.21 13.26
N ASP A 103 9.92 1.33 14.20
CA ASP A 103 10.10 -0.12 14.09
C ASP A 103 9.50 -0.75 12.83
N PHE A 104 8.49 -0.10 12.27
CA PHE A 104 7.80 -0.53 11.07
C PHE A 104 8.48 -0.08 9.77
N ILE A 105 9.52 0.76 9.83
CA ILE A 105 10.26 1.23 8.66
C ILE A 105 10.82 0.04 7.89
N GLY A 106 10.48 -0.04 6.60
CA GLY A 106 10.97 -1.08 5.72
C GLY A 106 9.97 -1.56 4.68
N CYS A 107 10.33 -2.66 4.03
CA CYS A 107 9.53 -3.34 3.03
C CYS A 107 8.93 -4.63 3.59
N TRP A 108 7.61 -4.66 3.69
CA TRP A 108 6.80 -5.78 4.16
C TRP A 108 6.29 -6.58 2.98
N TYR A 109 6.84 -7.78 2.77
CA TYR A 109 6.61 -8.55 1.55
C TYR A 109 5.80 -9.83 1.78
N THR A 110 5.10 -10.26 0.73
CA THR A 110 4.66 -11.65 0.55
C THR A 110 5.72 -12.44 -0.20
N THR A 111 5.73 -13.78 -0.09
CA THR A 111 6.76 -14.68 -0.65
C THR A 111 7.10 -14.38 -2.12
N SER A 112 6.14 -13.96 -2.94
CA SER A 112 6.34 -13.64 -4.36
C SER A 112 6.85 -12.22 -4.63
N THR A 113 6.80 -11.33 -3.65
CA THR A 113 7.10 -9.89 -3.81
C THR A 113 8.41 -9.44 -3.18
N GLN A 114 9.12 -10.31 -2.45
CA GLN A 114 10.38 -9.98 -1.80
C GLN A 114 11.40 -9.37 -2.78
N VAL A 115 11.48 -9.94 -3.99
CA VAL A 115 12.38 -9.47 -5.05
C VAL A 115 12.11 -8.04 -5.53
N HIS A 116 10.92 -7.50 -5.24
CA HIS A 116 10.53 -6.14 -5.62
C HIS A 116 10.80 -5.13 -4.50
N CYS A 117 11.26 -5.56 -3.32
CA CYS A 117 11.64 -4.64 -2.25
C CYS A 117 12.90 -3.84 -2.64
N PRO A 118 12.94 -2.52 -2.36
CA PRO A 118 14.12 -1.71 -2.55
C PRO A 118 15.34 -2.25 -1.78
N VAL A 119 16.51 -2.10 -2.39
CA VAL A 119 17.79 -2.42 -1.74
C VAL A 119 18.07 -1.36 -0.67
N GLY A 120 18.49 -1.78 0.52
CA GLY A 120 18.82 -0.90 1.64
C GLY A 120 17.68 -0.69 2.65
N LEU A 121 16.46 -1.14 2.34
CA LEU A 121 15.38 -1.18 3.33
C LEU A 121 15.40 -2.51 4.10
N THR A 122 15.01 -2.45 5.38
CA THR A 122 14.72 -3.65 6.18
C THR A 122 13.59 -4.42 5.52
N GLN A 123 13.82 -5.69 5.18
CA GLN A 123 12.82 -6.54 4.53
C GLN A 123 12.25 -7.52 5.53
N LYS A 124 10.93 -7.46 5.77
CA LYS A 124 10.25 -8.36 6.70
C LYS A 124 9.04 -9.03 6.04
N PRO A 125 8.75 -10.30 6.38
CA PRO A 125 7.53 -10.93 5.91
C PRO A 125 6.28 -10.23 6.47
N LEU A 126 5.31 -9.94 5.60
CA LEU A 126 4.02 -9.34 5.99
C LEU A 126 3.23 -10.23 6.99
N VAL A 127 3.57 -11.52 7.07
CA VAL A 127 2.97 -12.47 8.03
C VAL A 127 3.14 -12.03 9.47
N ASN A 128 4.24 -11.36 9.79
CA ASN A 128 4.57 -11.08 11.17
C ASN A 128 3.59 -10.07 11.78
N VAL A 129 3.01 -9.17 10.97
CA VAL A 129 2.08 -8.12 11.41
C VAL A 129 0.64 -8.62 11.41
N LEU A 130 0.24 -9.39 10.39
CA LEU A 130 -1.16 -9.76 10.19
C LEU A 130 -1.49 -11.19 10.63
N GLY A 131 -0.49 -12.05 10.76
CA GLY A 131 -0.65 -13.48 10.98
C GLY A 131 -0.85 -14.27 9.67
N ASP A 132 -0.67 -15.58 9.78
CA ASP A 132 -0.59 -16.52 8.64
C ASP A 132 -1.92 -16.67 7.88
N ALA A 133 -3.05 -16.68 8.61
CA ALA A 133 -4.39 -16.85 8.03
C ALA A 133 -4.76 -15.75 7.01
N THR A 134 -4.27 -14.54 7.22
CA THR A 134 -4.55 -13.35 6.39
C THR A 134 -3.67 -13.23 5.15
N LEU A 135 -2.49 -13.86 5.10
CA LEU A 135 -1.61 -13.75 3.93
C LEU A 135 -2.16 -14.46 2.68
N SER A 136 -2.88 -15.56 2.87
CA SER A 136 -3.61 -16.23 1.79
C SER A 136 -4.60 -15.29 1.08
N GLN A 137 -5.05 -14.25 1.79
CA GLN A 137 -5.98 -13.24 1.32
C GLN A 137 -5.28 -12.00 0.74
N TYR A 138 -3.96 -11.94 0.64
CA TYR A 138 -3.27 -10.82 -0.02
C TYR A 138 -2.11 -11.31 -0.89
N PRO A 139 -2.34 -12.21 -1.87
CA PRO A 139 -1.27 -12.68 -2.74
C PRO A 139 -0.72 -11.54 -3.59
N ASN A 140 0.60 -11.44 -3.67
CA ASN A 140 1.32 -10.39 -4.40
C ASN A 140 1.14 -8.97 -3.85
N PHE A 141 0.76 -8.84 -2.58
CA PHE A 141 0.80 -7.57 -1.89
C PHE A 141 2.17 -7.36 -1.24
N ARG A 142 2.60 -6.10 -1.20
CA ARG A 142 3.71 -5.64 -0.38
C ARG A 142 3.41 -4.23 0.12
N ILE A 143 3.99 -3.87 1.25
CA ILE A 143 3.83 -2.55 1.86
C ILE A 143 5.23 -1.99 2.09
N GLU A 144 5.45 -0.75 1.67
CA GLU A 144 6.64 0.00 2.06
C GLU A 144 6.21 1.04 3.10
N VAL A 145 6.97 1.13 4.19
CA VAL A 145 6.72 2.09 5.27
C VAL A 145 7.97 2.94 5.44
N SER A 146 7.77 4.26 5.49
CA SER A 146 8.79 5.23 5.87
C SER A 146 8.24 6.13 6.95
N VAL A 147 9.06 6.41 7.96
CA VAL A 147 8.74 7.29 9.06
C VAL A 147 9.86 8.30 9.19
N PHE A 148 9.51 9.57 9.31
CA PHE A 148 10.48 10.66 9.50
C PHE A 148 9.85 11.78 10.32
N TYR A 149 10.68 12.66 10.87
CA TYR A 149 10.21 13.83 11.61
C TYR A 149 9.71 14.90 10.65
N ASP A 150 8.52 15.44 10.93
CA ASP A 150 7.88 16.49 10.14
C ASP A 150 7.04 17.37 11.07
N GLY A 151 7.73 18.31 11.74
CA GLY A 151 7.13 19.20 12.73
C GLY A 151 6.29 20.32 12.12
N ASN A 152 6.58 20.69 10.86
CA ASN A 152 5.90 21.77 10.16
C ASN A 152 4.76 21.27 9.23
N MET A 153 4.59 19.94 9.11
CA MET A 153 3.62 19.24 8.27
C MET A 153 3.74 19.59 6.77
N ASP A 154 4.93 19.94 6.29
CA ASP A 154 5.19 20.26 4.88
C ASP A 154 5.44 19.01 4.02
N GLY A 155 5.60 17.86 4.69
CA GLY A 155 5.81 16.59 4.06
C GLY A 155 7.25 16.27 3.66
N ILE A 156 8.21 17.05 4.14
CA ILE A 156 9.64 16.85 3.93
C ILE A 156 10.25 16.41 5.26
N ASP A 157 11.27 15.55 5.19
CA ASP A 157 12.03 15.17 6.38
C ASP A 157 12.80 16.37 6.92
N ASP A 158 12.48 16.77 8.15
CA ASP A 158 13.15 17.86 8.86
C ASP A 158 14.61 17.51 9.21
N GLY A 159 14.99 16.23 9.22
CA GLY A 159 16.32 15.75 9.59
C GLY A 159 16.69 16.02 11.05
N ALA A 160 15.72 16.41 11.87
CA ALA A 160 15.89 16.75 13.28
C ALA A 160 14.66 16.30 14.08
N VAL A 161 14.84 16.09 15.38
CA VAL A 161 13.75 15.71 16.28
C VAL A 161 12.67 16.79 16.27
N ALA A 162 11.44 16.38 15.97
CA ALA A 162 10.25 17.22 15.97
C ALA A 162 9.14 16.63 16.83
N GLY A 163 8.12 17.43 17.17
CA GLY A 163 6.96 16.97 17.94
C GLY A 163 5.99 16.06 17.17
N LEU A 164 6.27 15.81 15.89
CA LEU A 164 5.44 15.04 14.96
C LEU A 164 6.34 14.15 14.10
N LYS A 165 5.93 12.89 13.93
CA LYS A 165 6.48 11.94 12.97
C LYS A 165 5.44 11.73 11.87
N ARG A 166 5.85 11.85 10.61
CA ARG A 166 5.04 11.53 9.44
C ARG A 166 5.31 10.07 9.05
N ILE A 167 4.24 9.29 8.96
CA ILE A 167 4.26 7.89 8.57
C ILE A 167 3.67 7.82 7.16
N GLU A 168 4.51 7.47 6.19
CA GLU A 168 4.08 7.19 4.82
C GLU A 168 4.09 5.69 4.58
N MET A 169 3.03 5.21 3.96
CA MET A 169 2.85 3.80 3.66
C MET A 169 2.38 3.64 2.21
N ALA A 170 3.12 2.90 1.40
CA ALA A 170 2.77 2.58 0.03
C ALA A 170 2.38 1.10 -0.10
N ILE A 171 1.10 0.84 -0.39
CA ILE A 171 0.58 -0.51 -0.58
C ILE A 171 0.62 -0.86 -2.07
N TYR A 172 1.43 -1.84 -2.45
CA TYR A 172 1.51 -2.34 -3.81
C TYR A 172 0.65 -3.59 -3.95
N ALA A 173 -0.43 -3.49 -4.73
CA ALA A 173 -1.34 -4.59 -5.04
C ALA A 173 -0.99 -5.24 -6.40
N GLY A 174 0.20 -5.81 -6.51
CA GLY A 174 0.75 -6.30 -7.78
C GLY A 174 0.78 -5.20 -8.85
N GLN A 175 0.15 -5.46 -10.01
CA GLN A 175 0.08 -4.51 -11.13
C GLN A 175 -0.99 -3.41 -10.98
N TYR A 176 -1.78 -3.45 -9.91
CA TYR A 176 -2.91 -2.53 -9.70
C TYR A 176 -2.62 -1.43 -8.67
N GLY A 177 -1.41 -1.35 -8.11
CA GLY A 177 -0.96 -0.31 -7.18
C GLY A 177 0.46 0.16 -7.52
N PRO A 178 0.95 1.27 -6.95
CA PRO A 178 0.84 1.58 -5.52
C PRO A 178 -0.36 2.44 -5.09
N TYR A 179 -0.77 2.26 -3.83
CA TYR A 179 -1.73 3.09 -3.11
C TYR A 179 -1.05 3.73 -1.89
N PRO A 180 -0.77 5.03 -1.90
CA PRO A 180 -0.15 5.72 -0.77
C PRO A 180 -1.18 6.06 0.33
N LEU A 181 -0.78 5.93 1.58
CA LEU A 181 -1.47 6.40 2.77
C LEU A 181 -0.47 7.17 3.64
N VAL A 182 -0.92 8.26 4.25
CA VAL A 182 -0.10 9.14 5.08
C VAL A 182 -0.86 9.42 6.37
N VAL A 183 -0.17 9.30 7.50
CA VAL A 183 -0.69 9.67 8.82
C VAL A 183 0.40 10.34 9.63
N TYR A 184 0.01 11.19 10.57
CA TYR A 184 0.92 11.78 11.55
C TYR A 184 0.72 11.15 12.93
N LYS A 185 1.83 10.88 13.61
CA LYS A 185 1.87 10.53 15.03
C LYS A 185 2.51 11.69 15.78
N GLY A 186 1.82 12.21 16.79
CA GLY A 186 2.36 13.27 17.64
C GLY A 186 2.94 12.75 18.94
N ASN A 187 3.87 13.53 19.48
CA ASN A 187 4.45 13.34 20.80
C ASN A 187 3.60 14.07 21.87
N TYR A 188 2.45 13.48 22.22
CA TYR A 188 1.49 14.03 23.18
C TYR A 188 1.04 13.04 24.24
#